data_AF-A0A4S2H6P3-F1
#
_entry.id   AF-A0A4S2H6P3-F1
#
_cell.length_a   1.000
_cell.length_b   1.000
_cell.length_c   1.000
_cell.angle_alpha   90.00
_cell.angle_beta   90.00
_cell.angle_gamma   90.00
#
_symmetry.space_group_name_H-M   'P 1'
#
loop_
_entity.id
_entity.type
_entity.pdbx_description
1 polymer ?
#
loop_
_entity_poly.entity_id
_entity_poly.type
_entity_poly.pdbx_seq_one_letter_code
_entity_poly.pdbx_strand_id
1 'polypeptide(L)'
;MIFCKSRRSAERTLENIIPFIEGKLFLKVNRKKTSVAHISKAKYLGYAFYRYRGKCRYRVHPKSVAKMKDKIRELTKRSNGWGNEYRAMKLTQFVRGWVNYFSLADMKGLLRETDEWLRHKIRTIYWKQWKKVKTKFKELKKLGVEEEKAWICANMRNGNWYCGGYFVLQTAFNNKKLRELGYPTFTEFYLKVCEN
;
A
#
# COMPACT_ATOMS: atom_id res chain seq x y z
N MET A 1 -4.20 -8.98 24.75
CA MET A 1 -3.17 -7.94 25.05
C MET A 1 -3.59 -7.32 26.36
N ILE A 2 -2.67 -7.14 27.31
CA ILE A 2 -2.97 -6.60 28.63
C ILE A 2 -2.25 -5.26 28.75
N PHE A 3 -3.00 -4.21 29.11
CA PHE A 3 -2.44 -2.87 29.32
C PHE A 3 -2.15 -2.67 30.80
N CYS A 4 -0.93 -2.24 31.11
CA CYS A 4 -0.48 -1.95 32.47
C CYS A 4 0.09 -0.52 32.54
N LYS A 5 -0.01 0.10 33.73
CA LYS A 5 0.47 1.47 33.97
C LYS A 5 1.99 1.60 33.91
N SER A 6 2.73 0.55 34.28
CA SER A 6 4.19 0.52 34.30
C SER A 6 4.74 -0.78 33.72
N ARG A 7 6.00 -0.74 33.26
CA ARG A 7 6.71 -1.91 32.74
C ARG A 7 6.83 -3.01 33.79
N ARG A 8 7.22 -2.67 35.03
CA ARG A 8 7.30 -3.60 36.16
C ARG A 8 5.98 -4.31 36.42
N SER A 9 4.86 -3.58 36.35
CA SER A 9 3.54 -4.21 36.49
C SER A 9 3.23 -5.16 35.34
N ALA A 10 3.62 -4.81 34.10
CA ALA A 10 3.41 -5.69 32.94
C ALA A 10 4.23 -6.98 33.03
N GLU A 11 5.48 -6.90 33.47
CA GLU A 11 6.36 -8.07 33.68
C GLU A 11 5.78 -9.00 34.75
N ARG A 12 5.41 -8.45 35.92
CA ARG A 12 4.74 -9.22 36.98
C ARG A 12 3.44 -9.87 36.52
N THR A 13 2.60 -9.14 35.78
CA THR A 13 1.36 -9.69 35.24
C THR A 13 1.63 -10.82 34.24
N LEU A 14 2.65 -10.70 33.41
CA LEU A 14 3.05 -11.74 32.47
C LEU A 14 3.51 -13.00 33.21
N GLU A 15 4.36 -12.85 34.23
CA GLU A 15 4.84 -13.97 35.06
C GLU A 15 3.71 -14.70 35.78
N ASN A 16 2.69 -13.98 36.26
CA ASN A 16 1.56 -14.59 36.98
C ASN A 16 0.55 -15.29 36.06
N ILE A 17 0.34 -14.76 34.84
CA ILE A 17 -0.68 -15.30 33.93
C ILE A 17 -0.20 -16.57 33.22
N ILE A 18 1.09 -16.67 32.94
CA ILE A 18 1.59 -17.82 32.17
C ILE A 18 1.37 -19.16 32.91
N PRO A 19 1.69 -19.30 34.22
CA PRO A 19 1.37 -20.51 34.98
C PRO A 19 -0.11 -20.86 34.98
N PHE A 20 -1.00 -19.87 34.99
CA PHE A 20 -2.44 -20.11 34.89
C PHE A 20 -2.83 -20.69 33.52
N ILE A 21 -2.31 -20.13 32.43
CA ILE A 21 -2.59 -20.62 31.07
C ILE A 21 -1.99 -22.02 30.84
N GLU A 22 -0.75 -22.24 31.26
CA GLU A 22 -0.04 -23.51 31.03
C GLU A 22 -0.51 -24.60 32.01
N GLY A 23 -0.84 -24.25 33.26
CA GLY A 23 -1.19 -25.21 34.30
C GLY A 23 -2.69 -25.48 34.45
N LYS A 24 -3.57 -24.47 34.35
CA LYS A 24 -5.02 -24.67 34.49
C LYS A 24 -5.75 -24.84 33.16
N LEU A 25 -5.37 -24.07 32.15
CA LEU A 25 -5.99 -24.16 30.81
C LEU A 25 -5.27 -25.15 29.89
N PHE A 26 -4.11 -25.66 30.30
CA PHE A 26 -3.30 -26.62 29.55
C PHE A 26 -2.93 -26.16 28.12
N LEU A 27 -2.73 -24.85 27.95
CA LEU A 27 -2.33 -24.24 26.67
C LEU A 27 -0.86 -23.81 26.70
N LYS A 28 -0.10 -24.10 25.64
CA LYS A 28 1.31 -23.69 25.53
C LYS A 28 1.47 -22.25 25.05
N VAL A 29 2.17 -21.41 25.82
CA VAL A 29 2.40 -20.01 25.44
C VAL A 29 3.59 -19.89 24.48
N ASN A 30 3.40 -19.16 23.38
CA ASN A 30 4.49 -18.87 22.45
C ASN A 30 5.38 -17.74 23.00
N ARG A 31 6.47 -18.10 23.67
CA ARG A 31 7.42 -17.15 24.28
C ARG A 31 8.12 -16.23 23.27
N LYS A 32 8.28 -16.63 22.00
CA LYS A 32 8.87 -15.78 20.94
C LYS A 32 7.92 -14.64 20.52
N LYS A 33 6.61 -14.87 20.57
CA LYS A 33 5.59 -13.87 20.22
C LYS A 33 5.15 -13.02 21.40
N THR A 34 5.31 -13.54 22.61
CA THR A 34 4.85 -12.90 23.85
C THR A 34 5.96 -12.03 24.39
N SER A 35 5.72 -10.73 24.53
CA SER A 35 6.70 -9.81 25.09
C SER A 35 6.04 -8.65 25.80
N VAL A 36 6.75 -8.10 26.79
CA VAL A 36 6.41 -6.81 27.38
C VAL A 36 7.04 -5.73 26.50
N ALA A 37 6.19 -4.87 25.94
CA ALA A 37 6.63 -3.79 25.07
C ALA A 37 5.82 -2.53 25.34
N HIS A 38 6.44 -1.37 25.08
CA HIS A 38 5.71 -0.11 25.06
C HIS A 38 4.64 -0.14 23.96
N ILE A 39 3.48 0.48 24.21
CA ILE A 39 2.31 0.41 23.32
C ILE A 39 2.63 0.84 21.89
N SER A 40 3.57 1.77 21.71
CA SER A 40 3.98 2.26 20.37
C SER A 40 4.75 1.25 19.52
N LYS A 41 5.38 0.25 20.17
CA LYS A 41 6.12 -0.84 19.51
C LYS A 41 5.29 -2.10 19.37
N ALA A 42 4.16 -2.20 20.07
CA ALA A 42 3.29 -3.36 20.04
C ALA A 42 2.50 -3.43 18.72
N LYS A 43 2.35 -4.65 18.19
CA LYS A 43 1.48 -4.96 17.05
C LYS A 43 0.25 -5.70 17.56
N TYR A 44 -0.94 -5.23 17.20
CA TYR A 44 -2.18 -5.93 17.48
C TYR A 44 -3.10 -5.88 16.25
N LEU A 45 -3.52 -7.06 15.76
CA LEU A 45 -4.39 -7.18 14.57
C LEU A 45 -3.93 -6.35 13.34
N GLY A 46 -2.61 -6.18 13.17
CA GLY A 46 -2.07 -5.39 12.06
C GLY A 46 -2.00 -3.88 12.30
N TYR A 47 -2.60 -3.39 13.39
CA TYR A 47 -2.45 -2.04 13.90
C TYR A 47 -1.23 -1.91 14.81
N ALA A 48 -0.75 -0.68 14.91
CA ALA A 48 0.15 -0.21 15.95
C ALA A 48 -0.46 1.05 16.56
N PHE A 49 0.06 1.43 17.72
CA PHE A 49 -0.46 2.57 18.46
C PHE A 49 0.58 3.68 18.49
N TYR A 50 0.13 4.90 18.75
CA TYR A 50 1.01 5.99 19.13
C TYR A 50 0.25 6.97 20.02
N ARG A 51 0.98 7.79 20.77
CA ARG A 51 0.39 8.79 21.66
C ARG A 51 0.56 10.16 21.02
N TYR A 52 -0.53 10.90 20.91
CA TYR A 52 -0.54 12.25 20.38
C TYR A 52 -1.40 13.14 21.28
N ARG A 53 -0.79 14.21 21.83
CA ARG A 53 -1.45 15.16 22.75
C ARG A 53 -2.24 14.45 23.87
N GLY A 54 -1.60 13.49 24.54
CA GLY A 54 -2.20 12.71 25.62
C GLY A 54 -3.14 11.58 25.18
N LYS A 55 -3.69 11.61 23.96
CA LYS A 55 -4.61 10.60 23.42
C LYS A 55 -3.87 9.48 22.69
N CYS A 56 -4.36 8.24 22.82
CA CYS A 56 -3.87 7.10 22.04
C CYS A 56 -4.56 7.09 20.67
N ARG A 57 -3.78 6.97 19.60
CA ARG A 57 -4.27 6.89 18.22
C ARG A 57 -3.73 5.65 17.54
N TYR A 58 -4.43 5.22 16.50
CA TYR A 58 -4.08 4.06 15.71
C TYR A 58 -3.22 4.46 14.51
N ARG A 59 -2.25 3.63 14.18
CA ARG A 59 -1.51 3.68 12.91
C ARG A 59 -1.41 2.28 12.33
N VAL A 60 -1.14 2.18 11.04
CA VAL A 60 -0.88 0.88 10.42
C VAL A 60 0.51 0.39 10.83
N HIS A 61 0.61 -0.85 11.32
CA HIS A 61 1.90 -1.40 11.72
C HIS A 61 2.82 -1.58 10.49
N PRO A 62 4.14 -1.29 10.56
CA PRO A 62 5.06 -1.39 9.43
C PRO A 62 5.02 -2.73 8.68
N LYS A 63 4.91 -3.86 9.40
CA LYS A 63 4.71 -5.19 8.79
C LYS A 63 3.45 -5.28 7.92
N SER A 64 2.35 -4.61 8.28
CA SER A 64 1.11 -4.59 7.49
C SER A 64 1.29 -3.72 6.25
N VAL A 65 2.01 -2.60 6.37
CA VAL A 65 2.40 -1.74 5.23
C VAL A 65 3.27 -2.50 4.24
N ALA A 66 4.27 -3.26 4.72
CA ALA A 66 5.11 -4.10 3.88
C ALA A 66 4.27 -5.12 3.09
N LYS A 67 3.38 -5.85 3.78
CA LYS A 67 2.43 -6.77 3.15
C LYS A 67 1.53 -6.10 2.10
N MET A 68 1.07 -4.89 2.36
CA MET A 68 0.29 -4.11 1.37
C MET A 68 1.12 -3.84 0.12
N LYS A 69 2.35 -3.34 0.29
CA LYS A 69 3.26 -3.06 -0.83
C LYS A 69 3.62 -4.33 -1.61
N ASP A 70 3.83 -5.45 -0.93
CA ASP A 70 4.06 -6.74 -1.57
C ASP A 70 2.85 -7.19 -2.37
N LYS A 71 1.65 -7.06 -1.81
CA LYS A 71 0.42 -7.41 -2.55
C LYS A 71 0.23 -6.54 -3.78
N ILE A 72 0.50 -5.24 -3.68
CA ILE A 72 0.50 -4.34 -4.83
C ILE A 72 1.53 -4.79 -5.88
N ARG A 73 2.74 -5.22 -5.48
CA ARG A 73 3.75 -5.75 -6.43
C ARG A 73 3.25 -6.98 -7.17
N GLU A 74 2.57 -7.89 -6.49
CA GLU A 74 1.97 -9.08 -7.09
C GLU A 74 0.89 -8.71 -8.12
N LEU A 75 -0.05 -7.84 -7.74
CA LEU A 75 -1.15 -7.41 -8.60
C LEU A 75 -0.65 -6.60 -9.81
N THR A 76 0.42 -5.82 -9.62
CA THR A 76 1.09 -5.02 -10.66
C THR A 76 2.26 -5.74 -11.32
N LYS A 77 2.36 -7.07 -11.20
CA LYS A 77 3.45 -7.83 -11.80
C LYS A 77 3.39 -7.73 -13.32
N ARG A 78 4.51 -7.31 -13.93
CA ARG A 78 4.63 -7.07 -15.38
C ARG A 78 4.68 -8.34 -16.23
N SER A 79 4.58 -9.52 -15.62
CA SER A 79 4.74 -10.83 -16.28
C SER A 79 3.54 -11.76 -16.05
N ASN A 80 2.46 -11.27 -15.42
CA ASN A 80 1.30 -12.11 -15.09
C ASN A 80 0.30 -12.27 -16.26
N GLY A 81 0.56 -11.65 -17.42
CA GLY A 81 -0.31 -11.76 -18.61
C GLY A 81 -1.68 -11.10 -18.46
N TRP A 82 -1.96 -10.40 -17.37
CA TRP A 82 -3.31 -9.85 -17.14
C TRP A 82 -3.63 -8.68 -18.06
N GLY A 83 -4.87 -8.66 -18.56
CA GLY A 83 -5.49 -7.50 -19.19
C GLY A 83 -5.55 -6.30 -18.24
N ASN A 84 -5.58 -5.09 -18.80
CA ASN A 84 -5.52 -3.86 -18.01
C ASN A 84 -6.77 -3.63 -17.16
N GLU A 85 -7.95 -3.96 -17.70
CA GLU A 85 -9.22 -3.89 -16.99
C GLU A 85 -9.28 -4.86 -15.81
N TYR A 86 -8.91 -6.13 -16.04
CA TYR A 86 -8.85 -7.13 -14.97
C TYR A 86 -7.88 -6.71 -13.86
N ARG A 87 -6.74 -6.11 -14.22
CA ARG A 87 -5.78 -5.57 -13.25
C ARG A 87 -6.37 -4.41 -12.45
N ALA A 88 -7.07 -3.48 -13.11
CA ALA A 88 -7.74 -2.36 -12.47
C ALA A 88 -8.82 -2.85 -11.49
N MET A 89 -9.64 -3.82 -11.89
CA MET A 89 -10.64 -4.47 -11.05
C MET A 89 -10.00 -5.11 -9.81
N LYS A 90 -8.96 -5.94 -9.98
CA LYS A 90 -8.27 -6.61 -8.86
C LYS A 90 -7.59 -5.64 -7.91
N LEU A 91 -6.98 -4.57 -8.44
CA LEU A 91 -6.45 -3.50 -7.60
C LEU A 91 -7.57 -2.84 -6.81
N THR A 92 -8.69 -2.48 -7.43
CA THR A 92 -9.82 -1.82 -6.77
C THR A 92 -10.41 -2.66 -5.64
N GLN A 93 -10.61 -3.97 -5.86
CA GLN A 93 -11.05 -4.91 -4.84
C GLN A 93 -10.09 -4.94 -3.64
N PHE A 94 -8.78 -5.00 -3.91
CA PHE A 94 -7.77 -5.00 -2.86
C PHE A 94 -7.74 -3.68 -2.09
N VAL A 95 -7.72 -2.53 -2.78
CA VAL A 95 -7.68 -1.21 -2.16
C VAL A 95 -8.90 -1.01 -1.25
N ARG A 96 -10.10 -1.30 -1.74
CA ARG A 96 -11.34 -1.16 -0.97
C ARG A 96 -11.32 -2.00 0.30
N GLY A 97 -10.97 -3.28 0.20
CA GLY A 97 -10.90 -4.17 1.36
C GLY A 97 -9.85 -3.74 2.38
N TRP A 98 -8.67 -3.31 1.89
CA TRP A 98 -7.57 -2.90 2.76
C TRP A 98 -7.86 -1.60 3.50
N VAL A 99 -8.39 -0.59 2.80
CA VAL A 99 -8.77 0.70 3.40
C VAL A 99 -9.89 0.51 4.42
N ASN A 100 -10.92 -0.28 4.11
CA ASN A 100 -12.00 -0.57 5.06
C ASN A 100 -11.48 -1.25 6.33
N TYR A 101 -10.57 -2.23 6.18
CA TYR A 101 -9.99 -2.93 7.33
C TYR A 101 -9.16 -2.01 8.23
N PHE A 102 -8.43 -1.04 7.64
CA PHE A 102 -7.57 -0.10 8.35
C PHE A 102 -8.19 1.29 8.55
N SER A 103 -9.51 1.42 8.43
CA SER A 103 -10.25 2.70 8.49
C SER A 103 -9.98 3.50 9.77
N LEU A 104 -9.76 2.83 10.90
CA LEU A 104 -9.48 3.45 12.19
C LEU A 104 -8.07 4.04 12.31
N ALA A 105 -7.15 3.71 11.40
CA ALA A 105 -5.76 4.16 11.46
C ALA A 105 -5.57 5.54 10.81
N ASP A 106 -4.74 6.38 11.43
CA ASP A 106 -4.24 7.60 10.81
C ASP A 106 -3.21 7.23 9.74
N MET A 107 -3.65 7.18 8.48
CA MET A 107 -2.82 6.68 7.36
C MET A 107 -2.80 7.54 6.10
N LYS A 108 -3.38 8.75 6.12
CA LYS A 108 -3.45 9.65 4.96
C LYS A 108 -2.10 9.88 4.26
N GLY A 109 -1.04 10.14 5.04
CA GLY A 109 0.31 10.34 4.50
C GLY A 109 0.86 9.08 3.82
N LEU A 110 0.72 7.92 4.47
CA LEU A 110 1.13 6.62 3.93
C LEU A 110 0.39 6.29 2.61
N LEU A 111 -0.91 6.57 2.56
CA LEU A 111 -1.73 6.30 1.38
C LEU A 111 -1.33 7.20 0.20
N ARG A 112 -1.03 8.47 0.45
CA ARG A 112 -0.56 9.40 -0.60
C ARG A 112 0.73 8.91 -1.25
N GLU A 113 1.73 8.52 -0.45
CA GLU A 113 2.99 7.94 -0.95
C GLU A 113 2.74 6.65 -1.73
N THR A 114 1.85 5.80 -1.22
CA THR A 114 1.49 4.53 -1.85
C THR A 114 0.79 4.76 -3.19
N ASP A 115 -0.07 5.76 -3.28
CA ASP A 115 -0.77 6.16 -4.50
C ASP A 115 0.18 6.68 -5.57
N GLU A 116 1.16 7.51 -5.20
CA GLU A 116 2.21 7.97 -6.12
C GLU A 116 3.01 6.81 -6.70
N TRP A 117 3.43 5.88 -5.82
CA TRP A 117 4.16 4.69 -6.22
C TRP A 117 3.33 3.74 -7.09
N LEU A 118 2.04 3.56 -6.78
CA LEU A 118 1.11 2.75 -7.57
C LEU A 118 0.91 3.33 -8.97
N ARG A 119 0.68 4.64 -9.11
CA ARG A 119 0.53 5.31 -10.41
C ARG A 119 1.79 5.13 -11.27
N HIS A 120 2.97 5.30 -10.69
CA HIS A 120 4.23 5.06 -11.38
C HIS A 120 4.36 3.60 -11.88
N LYS A 121 3.95 2.62 -11.05
CA LYS A 121 3.90 1.21 -11.45
C LYS A 121 2.95 0.96 -12.61
N ILE A 122 1.77 1.56 -12.58
CA ILE A 122 0.78 1.44 -13.67
C ILE A 122 1.37 1.99 -14.97
N ARG A 123 1.93 3.20 -14.96
CA ARG A 123 2.60 3.78 -16.15
C ARG A 123 3.71 2.88 -16.68
N THR A 124 4.50 2.30 -15.79
CA THR A 124 5.56 1.33 -16.14
C THR A 124 5.00 0.08 -16.83
N ILE A 125 3.81 -0.40 -16.43
CA ILE A 125 3.15 -1.55 -17.05
C ILE A 125 2.74 -1.21 -18.49
N TYR A 126 2.05 -0.08 -18.69
CA TYR A 126 1.65 0.38 -20.03
C TYR A 126 2.87 0.55 -20.94
N TRP A 127 3.93 1.19 -20.44
CA TRP A 127 5.17 1.35 -21.18
C TRP A 127 5.77 0.04 -21.65
N LYS A 128 5.79 -0.97 -20.77
CA LYS A 128 6.30 -2.30 -21.12
C LYS A 128 5.40 -3.01 -22.15
N GLN A 129 4.08 -2.86 -22.04
CA GLN A 129 3.11 -3.47 -22.96
C GLN A 129 3.29 -2.94 -24.39
N TRP A 130 3.59 -1.64 -24.54
CA TRP A 130 3.75 -1.03 -25.86
C TRP A 130 4.96 -1.53 -26.64
N LYS A 131 5.92 -2.24 -26.03
CA LYS A 131 7.05 -3.00 -26.62
C LYS A 131 7.82 -2.33 -27.78
N LYS A 132 7.19 -2.13 -28.95
CA LYS A 132 7.73 -1.51 -30.17
C LYS A 132 7.63 0.02 -30.12
N VAL A 133 8.63 0.71 -30.67
CA VAL A 133 8.66 2.18 -30.78
C VAL A 133 7.42 2.71 -31.51
N LYS A 134 7.04 2.11 -32.64
CA LYS A 134 5.85 2.51 -33.42
C LYS A 134 4.57 2.48 -32.58
N THR A 135 4.41 1.47 -31.73
CA THR A 135 3.25 1.34 -30.84
C THR A 135 3.31 2.38 -29.72
N LYS A 136 4.48 2.59 -29.09
CA LYS A 136 4.66 3.64 -28.07
C LYS A 136 4.27 5.02 -28.63
N PHE A 137 4.77 5.37 -29.82
CA PHE A 137 4.43 6.62 -30.49
C PHE A 137 2.92 6.75 -30.74
N LYS A 138 2.30 5.71 -31.33
CA LYS A 138 0.86 5.69 -31.59
C LYS A 138 0.02 5.89 -30.33
N GLU A 139 0.36 5.20 -29.25
CA GLU A 139 -0.38 5.31 -27.98
C GLU A 139 -0.13 6.65 -27.28
N LEU A 140 1.08 7.21 -27.35
CA LEU A 140 1.37 8.57 -26.86
C LEU A 140 0.57 9.63 -27.62
N LYS A 141 0.48 9.54 -28.96
CA LYS A 141 -0.34 10.46 -29.76
C LYS A 141 -1.83 10.34 -29.40
N LYS A 142 -2.35 9.12 -29.17
CA LYS A 142 -3.73 8.91 -28.69
C LYS A 142 -3.99 9.54 -27.32
N LEU A 143 -2.96 9.66 -26.48
CA LEU A 143 -3.03 10.33 -25.19
C LEU A 143 -2.85 11.86 -25.29
N GLY A 144 -2.80 12.41 -26.51
CA GLY A 144 -2.70 13.85 -26.75
C GLY A 144 -1.30 14.43 -26.62
N VAL A 145 -0.25 13.58 -26.68
CA VAL A 145 1.13 14.06 -26.66
C VAL A 145 1.50 14.66 -28.02
N GLU A 146 2.16 15.82 -27.99
CA GLU A 146 2.75 16.46 -29.16
C GLU A 146 3.70 15.53 -29.92
N GLU A 147 3.76 15.67 -31.24
CA GLU A 147 4.49 14.74 -32.12
C GLU A 147 5.97 14.59 -31.77
N GLU A 148 6.67 15.71 -31.65
CA GLU A 148 8.10 15.73 -31.35
C GLU A 148 8.40 15.05 -30.01
N LYS A 149 7.67 15.43 -28.97
CA LYS A 149 7.78 14.85 -27.62
C LYS A 149 7.43 13.35 -27.62
N ALA A 150 6.46 12.93 -28.42
CA ALA A 150 6.09 11.53 -28.55
C ALA A 150 7.23 10.70 -29.17
N TRP A 151 7.90 11.21 -30.20
CA TRP A 151 9.06 10.55 -30.84
C TRP A 151 10.26 10.45 -29.90
N ILE A 152 10.59 11.53 -29.19
CA ILE A 152 11.67 11.55 -28.19
C ILE A 152 11.38 10.50 -27.11
N CYS A 153 10.17 10.52 -26.55
CA CYS A 153 9.77 9.59 -25.51
C CYS A 153 9.79 8.13 -26.01
N ALA A 154 9.20 7.85 -27.19
CA ALA A 154 9.10 6.50 -27.75
C ALA A 154 10.46 5.83 -27.98
N ASN A 155 11.48 6.61 -28.37
CA ASN A 155 12.84 6.14 -28.67
C ASN A 155 13.79 6.11 -27.47
N MET A 156 13.34 6.46 -26.26
CA MET A 156 14.20 6.40 -25.08
C MET A 156 14.77 4.99 -24.85
N ARG A 157 16.09 4.92 -24.62
CA ARG A 157 16.82 3.68 -24.30
C ARG A 157 16.82 3.33 -22.82
N ASN A 158 16.22 4.17 -21.98
CA ASN A 158 16.20 4.02 -20.54
C ASN A 158 15.32 2.83 -20.11
N GLY A 159 15.57 2.30 -18.91
CA GLY A 159 14.79 1.21 -18.35
C GLY A 159 13.32 1.57 -18.15
N ASN A 160 12.44 0.56 -18.17
CA ASN A 160 10.99 0.75 -18.07
C ASN A 160 10.53 1.58 -16.86
N TRP A 161 11.22 1.44 -15.71
CA TRP A 161 10.91 2.21 -14.50
C TRP A 161 11.19 3.70 -14.69
N TYR A 162 12.34 4.04 -15.30
CA TYR A 162 12.66 5.42 -15.62
C TYR A 162 11.61 6.02 -16.56
N CYS A 163 11.28 5.33 -17.66
CA CYS A 163 10.26 5.79 -18.60
C CYS A 163 8.87 5.95 -17.95
N GLY A 164 8.51 5.05 -17.01
CA GLY A 164 7.29 5.12 -16.21
C GLY A 164 7.15 6.43 -15.41
N GLY A 165 8.26 7.06 -15.05
CA GLY A 165 8.34 8.33 -14.35
C GLY A 165 8.72 9.52 -15.22
N TYR A 166 8.91 9.34 -16.51
CA TYR A 166 9.30 10.44 -17.40
C TYR A 166 8.15 11.44 -17.55
N PHE A 167 8.47 12.74 -17.55
CA PHE A 167 7.46 13.81 -17.45
C PHE A 167 6.39 13.71 -18.54
N VAL A 168 6.76 13.39 -19.79
CA VAL A 168 5.83 13.22 -20.91
C VAL A 168 4.81 12.11 -20.63
N LEU A 169 5.24 11.01 -20.03
CA LEU A 169 4.35 9.92 -19.68
C LEU A 169 3.52 10.25 -18.44
N GLN A 170 4.05 11.03 -17.50
CA GLN A 170 3.30 11.49 -16.34
C GLN A 170 2.18 12.48 -16.71
N THR A 171 2.43 13.38 -17.67
CA THR A 171 1.43 14.33 -18.17
C THR A 171 0.37 13.63 -19.02
N ALA A 172 0.79 12.71 -19.89
CA ALA A 172 -0.11 11.88 -20.70
C ALA A 172 -0.99 10.97 -19.83
N PHE A 173 -0.38 10.22 -18.89
CA PHE A 173 -1.09 9.46 -17.86
C PHE A 173 -1.20 10.27 -16.56
N ASN A 174 -1.86 11.42 -16.64
CA ASN A 174 -2.19 12.19 -15.45
C ASN A 174 -3.18 11.42 -14.55
N ASN A 175 -3.39 11.93 -13.34
CA ASN A 175 -4.25 11.27 -12.35
C ASN A 175 -5.69 11.12 -12.84
N LYS A 176 -6.21 12.11 -13.58
CA LYS A 176 -7.55 12.05 -14.18
C LYS A 176 -7.65 10.90 -15.17
N LYS A 177 -6.67 10.74 -16.06
CA LYS A 177 -6.66 9.66 -17.05
C LYS A 177 -6.59 8.28 -16.41
N LEU A 178 -5.79 8.14 -15.34
CA LEU A 178 -5.72 6.87 -14.60
C LEU A 178 -7.04 6.53 -13.91
N ARG A 179 -7.79 7.52 -13.42
CA ARG A 179 -9.15 7.31 -12.90
C ARG A 179 -10.14 6.91 -14.00
N GLU A 180 -10.08 7.54 -15.17
CA GLU A 180 -10.92 7.16 -16.33
C GLU A 180 -10.68 5.70 -16.76
N LEU A 181 -9.44 5.21 -16.62
CA LEU A 181 -9.07 3.82 -16.88
C LEU A 181 -9.48 2.85 -15.75
N GLY A 182 -10.16 3.33 -14.71
CA GLY A 182 -10.67 2.53 -13.60
C GLY A 182 -9.65 2.17 -12.52
N TYR A 183 -8.47 2.82 -12.50
CA TYR A 183 -7.49 2.56 -11.43
C TYR A 183 -7.89 3.26 -10.13
N PRO A 184 -7.78 2.56 -8.98
CA PRO A 184 -8.19 3.11 -7.70
C PRO A 184 -7.14 4.06 -7.12
N THR A 185 -7.59 4.97 -6.26
CA THR A 185 -6.73 5.82 -5.43
C THR A 185 -7.04 5.53 -3.97
N PHE A 186 -6.06 5.01 -3.21
CA PHE A 186 -6.23 4.67 -1.80
C PHE A 186 -6.72 5.87 -0.98
N THR A 187 -6.13 7.04 -1.22
CA THR A 187 -6.44 8.26 -0.47
C THR A 187 -7.90 8.67 -0.66
N GLU A 188 -8.44 8.56 -1.86
CA GLU A 188 -9.85 8.88 -2.15
C GLU A 188 -10.80 7.91 -1.44
N PHE A 189 -10.51 6.61 -1.47
CA PHE A 189 -11.31 5.64 -0.73
C PHE A 189 -11.26 5.88 0.78
N TYR A 190 -10.08 6.22 1.30
CA TYR A 190 -9.91 6.49 2.72
C TYR A 190 -10.68 7.72 3.17
N LEU A 191 -10.62 8.82 2.42
CA LEU A 191 -11.39 10.03 2.73
C LEU A 191 -12.89 9.74 2.74
N LYS A 192 -13.40 8.99 1.76
CA LYS A 192 -14.81 8.57 1.74
C LYS A 192 -15.24 7.70 2.93
N VAL A 193 -14.32 6.93 3.50
CA VAL A 193 -14.61 6.07 4.65
C VAL A 193 -14.47 6.82 5.98
N CYS A 194 -13.65 7.87 6.03
CA CYS A 194 -13.47 8.67 7.24
C CYS A 194 -14.42 9.88 7.34
N GLU A 195 -14.96 10.36 6.21
CA GLU A 195 -15.92 11.48 6.16
C GLU A 195 -17.39 11.01 6.27
N ASN A 196 -17.63 9.70 6.20
CA ASN A 196 -18.92 9.05 6.52
C ASN A 196 -18.84 8.39 7.90
#